data_AF-A0A1E5JXF3-F1
#
_entry.id   AF-A0A1E5JXF3-F1
#
_cell.length_a   1.000
_cell.length_b   1.000
_cell.length_c   1.000
_cell.angle_alpha   90.00
_cell.angle_beta   90.00
_cell.angle_gamma   90.00
#
_symmetry.space_group_name_H-M   'P 1'
#
loop_
_entity.id
_entity.type
_entity.pdbx_description
1 polymer ?
#
loop_
_entity_poly.entity_id
_entity_poly.type
_entity_poly.pdbx_seq_one_letter_code
_entity_poly.pdbx_strand_id
1 'polypeptide(L)'
;MINNLSFMKRKLLVALFTSFNTGFIFVLLTEASSSVNSTSVYNVLTDLLAATIVVSIVYVAPVIFIIGITLSVIIDKIAAFFNNSAIKNIIEITLYPLLGILIMFLLFTVVGGELPDFKSRDSIISFFWMSIYPSFFFLFVDKILSK
;
A
#
# COMPACT_ATOMS: atom_id res chain seq x y z
N MET A 1 -0.88 8.62 -26.67
CA MET A 1 -1.72 7.43 -26.90
C MET A 1 -1.33 6.42 -25.84
N ILE A 2 -1.96 6.48 -24.65
CA ILE A 2 -1.66 5.53 -23.59
C ILE A 2 -2.29 4.21 -24.04
N ASN A 3 -1.45 3.20 -24.28
CA ASN A 3 -1.91 1.86 -24.60
C ASN A 3 -2.87 1.42 -23.50
N ASN A 4 -4.10 1.05 -23.89
CA ASN A 4 -5.05 0.39 -23.00
C ASN A 4 -4.41 -0.92 -22.52
N LEU A 5 -3.74 -0.88 -21.36
CA LEU A 5 -3.21 -2.08 -20.74
C LEU A 5 -4.40 -3.00 -20.45
N SER A 6 -4.31 -4.27 -20.86
CA SER A 6 -5.31 -5.26 -20.47
C SER A 6 -5.50 -5.24 -18.95
N PHE A 7 -6.74 -5.36 -18.48
CA PHE A 7 -7.13 -5.23 -17.07
C PHE A 7 -6.13 -5.87 -16.08
N MET A 8 -5.72 -7.12 -16.30
CA MET A 8 -4.79 -7.82 -15.40
C MET A 8 -3.37 -7.25 -15.44
N LYS A 9 -2.85 -6.84 -16.60
CA LYS A 9 -1.54 -6.17 -16.70
C LYS A 9 -1.54 -4.86 -15.93
N ARG A 10 -2.66 -4.13 -15.97
CA ARG A 10 -2.83 -2.88 -15.21
C ARG A 10 -2.77 -3.15 -13.71
N LYS A 11 -3.57 -4.09 -13.21
CA LYS A 11 -3.57 -4.46 -11.78
C LYS A 11 -2.19 -4.92 -11.28
N LEU A 12 -1.45 -5.68 -12.10
CA LEU A 12 -0.07 -6.10 -11.77
C LEU A 12 0.89 -4.90 -11.67
N LEU A 13 0.79 -3.95 -12.61
CA LEU A 13 1.64 -2.76 -12.62
C LEU A 13 1.31 -1.84 -11.43
N VAL A 14 0.03 -1.65 -11.11
CA VAL A 14 -0.41 -0.91 -9.92
C VAL A 14 0.10 -1.60 -8.66
N ALA A 15 -0.08 -2.92 -8.54
CA ALA A 15 0.41 -3.69 -7.39
C ALA A 15 1.91 -3.56 -7.20
N LEU A 16 2.70 -3.53 -8.29
CA LEU A 16 4.14 -3.31 -8.23
C LEU A 16 4.47 -1.93 -7.65
N PHE A 17 3.86 -0.86 -8.17
CA PHE A 17 4.10 0.48 -7.64
C PHE A 17 3.64 0.63 -6.18
N THR A 18 2.47 0.11 -5.83
CA THR A 18 1.97 0.13 -4.46
C THR A 18 2.88 -0.67 -3.52
N SER A 19 3.47 -1.78 -3.97
CA SER A 19 4.40 -2.56 -3.16
C SER A 19 5.66 -1.79 -2.80
N PHE A 20 6.29 -1.15 -3.78
CA PHE A 20 7.45 -0.30 -3.52
C PHE A 20 7.11 0.90 -2.63
N ASN A 21 5.97 1.54 -2.89
CA ASN A 21 5.52 2.69 -2.12
C ASN A 21 5.18 2.33 -0.66
N THR A 22 4.53 1.19 -0.43
CA THR A 22 4.22 0.67 0.91
C THR A 22 5.49 0.28 1.64
N GLY A 23 6.41 -0.44 0.98
CA GLY A 23 7.68 -0.83 1.57
C GLY A 23 8.54 0.37 1.97
N PHE A 24 8.57 1.41 1.14
CA PHE A 24 9.27 2.67 1.46
C PHE A 24 8.73 3.33 2.73
N ILE A 25 7.40 3.41 2.85
CA ILE A 25 6.75 4.00 4.04
C ILE A 25 6.99 3.15 5.28
N PHE A 26 6.89 1.84 5.15
CA PHE A 26 7.14 0.90 6.24
C PHE A 26 8.57 1.04 6.77
N VAL A 27 9.56 1.08 5.87
CA VAL A 27 10.98 1.26 6.23
C VAL A 27 11.23 2.63 6.84
N LEU A 28 10.72 3.71 6.24
CA LEU A 28 10.87 5.06 6.80
C LEU A 28 10.40 5.14 8.26
N LEU A 29 9.31 4.47 8.59
CA LEU A 29 8.70 4.58 9.92
C LEU A 29 9.30 3.60 10.95
N THR A 30 9.91 2.51 10.49
CA THR A 30 10.59 1.54 11.35
C THR A 30 12.08 1.86 11.54
N GLU A 31 12.72 2.51 10.58
CA GLU A 31 14.13 2.92 10.64
C GLU A 31 14.33 4.37 11.13
N ALA A 32 13.35 5.27 11.03
CA ALA A 32 13.47 6.63 11.57
C ALA A 32 13.69 6.66 13.11
N SER A 33 13.41 5.56 13.79
CA SER A 33 13.66 5.34 15.23
C SER A 33 15.07 4.79 15.52
N SER A 34 15.86 4.44 14.51
CA SER A 34 17.13 3.73 14.63
C SER A 34 18.33 4.65 14.35
N SER A 35 18.89 5.23 15.42
CA SER A 35 20.25 5.80 15.52
C SER A 35 20.73 6.78 14.44
N VAL A 36 20.67 8.08 14.76
CA VAL A 36 21.51 9.10 14.12
C VAL A 36 22.95 8.94 14.61
N ASN A 37 23.68 7.98 14.05
CA ASN A 37 25.15 8.04 14.06
C ASN A 37 25.61 8.87 12.87
N SER A 38 26.78 9.49 13.00
CA SER A 38 27.41 10.43 12.07
C SER A 38 27.83 9.79 10.74
N THR A 39 26.87 9.28 9.98
CA THR A 39 27.02 8.77 8.61
C THR A 39 26.65 9.84 7.59
N SER A 40 27.36 9.86 6.46
CA SER A 40 27.06 10.78 5.35
C SER A 40 25.62 10.59 4.86
N VAL A 41 24.97 11.67 4.42
CA VAL A 41 23.59 11.65 3.87
C VAL A 41 23.44 10.61 2.75
N TYR A 42 24.51 10.43 1.96
CA TYR A 42 24.56 9.43 0.89
C TYR A 42 24.34 8.01 1.43
N ASN A 43 25.05 7.62 2.50
CA ASN A 43 24.94 6.28 3.07
C ASN A 43 23.54 6.02 3.65
N VAL A 44 22.95 7.02 4.32
CA VAL A 44 21.58 6.90 4.85
C VAL A 44 20.56 6.69 3.73
N LEU A 45 20.70 7.41 2.62
CA LEU A 45 19.80 7.24 1.46
C LEU A 45 20.00 5.88 0.77
N THR A 46 21.24 5.40 0.66
CA THR A 46 21.49 4.07 0.06
C THR A 46 20.96 2.94 0.92
N ASP A 47 21.13 3.03 2.23
CA ASP A 47 20.63 2.02 3.18
C ASP A 47 19.11 2.00 3.18
N LEU A 48 18.47 3.17 3.22
CA LEU A 48 17.01 3.31 3.11
C LEU A 48 16.46 2.70 1.81
N LEU A 49 17.11 2.96 0.67
CA LEU A 49 16.70 2.41 -0.63
C LEU A 49 16.89 0.89 -0.67
N ALA A 50 18.00 0.37 -0.15
CA ALA A 50 18.26 -1.06 -0.10
C ALA A 50 17.24 -1.78 0.79
N ALA A 51 17.01 -1.27 2.01
CA ALA A 51 16.00 -1.77 2.94
C ALA A 51 14.60 -1.72 2.30
N THR A 52 14.25 -0.61 1.64
CA THR A 52 12.99 -0.46 0.91
C THR A 52 12.81 -1.54 -0.14
N ILE A 53 13.83 -1.79 -0.97
CA ILE A 53 13.74 -2.82 -2.02
C ILE A 53 13.53 -4.20 -1.40
N VAL A 54 14.31 -4.55 -0.37
CA VAL A 54 14.21 -5.86 0.29
C VAL A 54 12.84 -6.03 0.93
N VAL A 55 12.38 -5.05 1.72
CA VAL A 55 11.07 -5.11 2.38
C VAL A 55 9.94 -5.17 1.36
N SER A 56 10.03 -4.37 0.29
CA SER A 56 9.05 -4.35 -0.78
C SER A 56 8.90 -5.70 -1.47
N ILE A 57 10.01 -6.39 -1.77
CA ILE A 57 10.00 -7.65 -2.51
C ILE A 57 9.67 -8.84 -1.61
N VAL A 58 10.29 -8.93 -0.43
CA VAL A 58 10.24 -10.13 0.41
C VAL A 58 8.95 -10.20 1.22
N TYR A 59 8.47 -9.05 1.72
CA TYR A 59 7.36 -9.02 2.66
C TYR A 59 6.11 -8.38 2.07
N VAL A 60 6.25 -7.23 1.41
CA VAL A 60 5.10 -6.43 0.98
C VAL A 60 4.46 -6.96 -0.31
N ALA A 61 5.26 -7.22 -1.33
CA ALA A 61 4.76 -7.65 -2.64
C ALA A 61 3.95 -8.95 -2.58
N PRO A 62 4.35 -10.01 -1.83
CA PRO A 62 3.54 -11.22 -1.72
C PRO A 62 2.12 -10.93 -1.20
N VAL A 63 1.99 -10.08 -0.18
CA VAL A 63 0.69 -9.70 0.39
C VAL A 63 -0.14 -8.91 -0.61
N ILE A 64 0.44 -7.89 -1.26
CA ILE A 64 -0.30 -7.05 -2.22
C ILE A 64 -0.68 -7.82 -3.49
N PHE A 65 0.20 -8.69 -4.01
CA PHE A 65 -0.09 -9.45 -5.22
C PHE A 65 -1.15 -10.53 -4.99
N ILE A 66 -1.14 -11.20 -3.82
CA ILE A 66 -2.13 -12.24 -3.52
C ILE A 66 -3.43 -11.62 -3.05
N ILE A 67 -3.37 -10.75 -2.05
CA ILE A 67 -4.57 -10.25 -1.35
C ILE A 67 -5.03 -8.92 -1.94
N GLY A 68 -4.09 -7.98 -2.15
CA GLY A 68 -4.40 -6.67 -2.72
C GLY A 68 -5.05 -6.75 -4.10
N ILE A 69 -4.46 -7.50 -5.03
CA ILE A 69 -5.06 -7.69 -6.38
C ILE A 69 -6.42 -8.37 -6.27
N THR A 70 -6.51 -9.50 -5.56
CA THR A 70 -7.76 -10.27 -5.43
C THR A 70 -8.90 -9.42 -4.89
N LEU A 71 -8.66 -8.70 -3.80
CA LEU A 71 -9.68 -7.82 -3.20
C LEU A 71 -9.97 -6.61 -4.08
N SER A 72 -8.99 -6.04 -4.78
CA SER A 72 -9.25 -4.96 -5.75
C SER A 72 -10.22 -5.40 -6.86
N VAL A 73 -10.08 -6.63 -7.36
CA VAL A 73 -10.99 -7.19 -8.38
C VAL A 73 -12.40 -7.39 -7.80
N ILE A 74 -12.50 -7.80 -6.54
CA ILE A 74 -13.80 -7.92 -5.86
C ILE A 74 -14.45 -6.55 -5.69
N ILE A 75 -13.70 -5.52 -5.27
CA ILE A 75 -14.20 -4.15 -5.13
C ILE A 75 -14.72 -3.63 -6.48
N ASP A 76 -13.95 -3.81 -7.56
CA ASP A 76 -14.37 -3.40 -8.90
C ASP A 76 -15.66 -4.09 -9.34
N LYS A 77 -15.82 -5.40 -9.02
CA LYS A 77 -17.05 -6.15 -9.30
C LYS A 77 -18.24 -5.63 -8.50
N ILE A 78 -18.04 -5.33 -7.22
CA ILE A 78 -19.09 -4.74 -6.36
C ILE A 78 -19.50 -3.37 -6.92
N ALA A 79 -18.54 -2.51 -7.26
CA ALA A 79 -18.81 -1.20 -7.84
C ALA A 79 -19.54 -1.32 -9.19
N ALA A 80 -19.18 -2.28 -10.03
CA ALA A 80 -19.83 -2.51 -11.33
C ALA A 80 -21.32 -2.90 -11.23
N PHE A 81 -21.77 -3.45 -10.10
CA PHE A 81 -23.18 -3.78 -9.86
C PHE A 81 -24.10 -2.55 -9.85
N PHE A 82 -23.55 -1.37 -9.55
CA PHE A 82 -24.32 -0.13 -9.47
C PHE A 82 -24.29 0.62 -10.80
N ASN A 83 -25.41 1.17 -11.25
CA ASN A 83 -25.45 1.95 -12.51
C ASN A 83 -24.98 3.41 -12.34
N ASN A 84 -25.03 3.96 -11.12
CA ASN A 84 -24.68 5.36 -10.85
C ASN A 84 -23.18 5.51 -10.56
N SER A 85 -22.49 6.34 -11.35
CA SER A 85 -21.05 6.60 -11.23
C SER A 85 -20.63 7.22 -9.90
N ALA A 86 -21.49 8.03 -9.26
CA ALA A 86 -21.22 8.59 -7.94
C ALA A 86 -21.20 7.49 -6.87
N ILE A 87 -22.13 6.53 -6.94
CA ILE A 87 -22.21 5.39 -6.01
C ILE A 87 -20.97 4.51 -6.17
N LYS A 88 -20.51 4.24 -7.41
CA LYS A 88 -19.26 3.50 -7.67
C LYS A 88 -18.07 4.13 -6.95
N ASN A 89 -17.90 5.44 -7.12
CA ASN A 89 -16.80 6.16 -6.51
C ASN A 89 -16.85 6.12 -4.98
N ILE A 90 -18.04 6.27 -4.38
CA ILE A 90 -18.22 6.20 -2.92
C ILE A 90 -17.83 4.81 -2.40
N ILE A 91 -18.26 3.75 -3.09
CA ILE A 91 -17.93 2.37 -2.74
C ILE A 91 -16.41 2.16 -2.79
N GLU A 92 -15.75 2.55 -3.88
CA GLU A 92 -14.31 2.41 -4.01
C GLU A 92 -13.55 3.21 -2.94
N ILE A 93 -13.92 4.48 -2.73
CA ILE A 93 -13.28 5.36 -1.73
C ILE A 93 -13.48 4.83 -0.30
N THR A 94 -14.53 4.04 -0.06
CA THR A 94 -14.79 3.44 1.26
C THR A 94 -14.11 2.08 1.41
N LEU A 95 -14.15 1.22 0.40
CA LEU A 95 -13.62 -0.15 0.47
C LEU A 95 -12.09 -0.22 0.34
N TYR A 96 -11.47 0.65 -0.46
CA TYR A 96 -10.00 0.65 -0.60
C TYR A 96 -9.29 0.99 0.73
N PRO A 97 -9.71 2.00 1.51
CA PRO A 97 -9.13 2.23 2.84
C PRO A 97 -9.26 1.03 3.79
N LEU A 98 -10.40 0.33 3.78
CA LEU A 98 -10.59 -0.90 4.55
C LEU A 98 -9.64 -2.01 4.09
N LEU A 99 -9.44 -2.15 2.78
CA LEU A 99 -8.43 -3.05 2.21
C LEU A 99 -7.02 -2.69 2.70
N GLY A 100 -6.71 -1.40 2.84
CA GLY A 100 -5.41 -0.93 3.33
C GLY A 100 -5.14 -1.31 4.78
N ILE A 101 -6.16 -1.16 5.62
CA ILE A 101 -6.11 -1.60 7.02
C ILE A 101 -5.88 -3.10 7.11
N LEU A 102 -6.59 -3.89 6.29
CA LEU A 102 -6.41 -5.33 6.24
C LEU A 102 -5.00 -5.71 5.78
N ILE A 103 -4.49 -5.09 4.71
CA ILE A 103 -3.12 -5.36 4.19
C ILE A 103 -2.07 -5.03 5.25
N MET A 104 -2.14 -3.86 5.90
CA MET A 104 -1.17 -3.51 6.93
C MET A 104 -1.25 -4.42 8.13
N PHE A 105 -2.46 -4.77 8.59
CA PHE A 105 -2.63 -5.73 9.67
C PHE A 105 -1.94 -7.07 9.34
N LEU A 106 -2.14 -7.58 8.12
CA LEU A 106 -1.50 -8.80 7.66
C LEU A 106 0.03 -8.65 7.56
N LEU A 107 0.54 -7.51 7.08
CA LEU A 107 1.97 -7.25 7.02
C LEU A 107 2.61 -7.29 8.42
N PHE A 108 2.01 -6.66 9.43
CA PHE A 108 2.51 -6.75 10.80
C PHE A 108 2.54 -8.22 11.29
N THR A 109 1.51 -9.00 11.00
CA THR A 109 1.48 -10.43 11.40
C THR A 109 2.53 -11.30 10.69
N VAL A 110 2.82 -11.03 9.40
CA VAL A 110 3.75 -11.83 8.59
C VAL A 110 5.21 -11.44 8.86
N VAL A 111 5.48 -10.15 9.04
CA VAL A 111 6.83 -9.62 9.29
C VAL A 111 7.25 -9.79 10.75
N GLY A 112 6.31 -10.15 11.63
CA GLY A 112 6.56 -10.22 13.08
C GLY A 112 6.71 -8.83 13.70
N GLY A 113 6.13 -7.80 13.08
CA GLY A 113 6.12 -6.46 13.61
C GLY A 113 5.12 -6.32 14.76
N GLU A 114 5.40 -5.42 15.69
CA GLU A 114 4.47 -5.11 16.77
C GLU A 114 3.26 -4.36 16.20
N LEU A 115 2.06 -4.84 16.52
CA LEU A 115 0.84 -4.10 16.25
C LEU A 115 0.89 -2.75 16.98
N PRO A 116 0.27 -1.69 16.42
CA PRO A 116 0.21 -0.40 17.07
C PRO A 116 -0.38 -0.52 18.48
N ASP A 117 0.16 0.26 19.43
CA ASP A 117 -0.42 0.38 20.75
C ASP A 117 -1.74 1.13 20.65
N PHE A 118 -2.86 0.38 20.68
CA PHE A 118 -4.21 0.93 20.63
C PHE A 118 -4.60 1.75 21.88
N LYS A 119 -3.70 1.92 22.85
CA LYS A 119 -3.86 2.90 23.94
C LYS A 119 -3.23 4.25 23.60
N SER A 120 -2.29 4.28 22.65
CA SER A 120 -1.62 5.50 22.18
C SER A 120 -2.35 6.07 20.95
N ARG A 121 -2.89 7.28 21.10
CA ARG A 121 -3.56 8.00 20.01
C ARG A 121 -2.63 8.18 18.80
N ASP A 122 -1.36 8.48 19.04
CA ASP A 122 -0.39 8.74 17.97
C ASP A 122 -0.05 7.47 17.20
N SER A 123 0.01 6.31 17.88
CA SER A 123 0.20 5.00 17.25
C SER A 123 -1.00 4.62 16.37
N ILE A 124 -2.22 4.86 16.84
CA ILE A 124 -3.46 4.63 16.07
C ILE A 124 -3.48 5.51 14.81
N ILE A 125 -3.24 6.80 14.95
CA ILE A 125 -3.24 7.75 13.82
C ILE A 125 -2.18 7.33 12.79
N SER A 126 -0.97 7.00 13.25
CA SER A 126 0.12 6.56 12.38
C SER A 126 -0.25 5.28 11.62
N PHE A 127 -0.85 4.30 12.31
CA PHE A 127 -1.32 3.07 11.67
C PHE A 127 -2.40 3.33 10.62
N PHE A 128 -3.37 4.19 10.90
CA PHE A 128 -4.39 4.57 9.92
C PHE A 128 -3.77 5.21 8.69
N TRP A 129 -2.83 6.15 8.86
CA TRP A 129 -2.15 6.78 7.72
C TRP A 129 -1.33 5.78 6.90
N MET A 130 -0.56 4.91 7.56
CA MET A 130 0.22 3.85 6.92
C MET A 130 -0.66 2.87 6.14
N SER A 131 -1.88 2.62 6.64
CA SER A 131 -2.83 1.70 6.03
C SER A 131 -3.58 2.32 4.86
N ILE A 132 -4.08 3.53 5.05
CA ILE A 132 -4.99 4.18 4.12
C ILE A 132 -4.24 4.73 2.90
N TYR A 133 -3.03 5.28 3.10
CA TYR A 133 -2.27 5.92 2.03
C TYR A 133 -1.94 4.97 0.87
N PRO A 134 -1.35 3.76 1.09
CA PRO A 134 -1.04 2.87 -0.01
C PRO A 134 -2.26 2.37 -0.78
N SER A 135 -3.40 2.22 -0.11
CA SER A 135 -4.65 1.84 -0.76
C SER A 135 -5.23 2.94 -1.63
N PHE A 136 -5.18 4.19 -1.19
CA PHE A 136 -5.54 5.31 -2.06
C PHE A 136 -4.57 5.45 -3.22
N PHE A 137 -3.27 5.22 -2.99
CA PHE A 137 -2.28 5.19 -4.05
C PHE A 137 -2.61 4.10 -5.08
N PHE A 138 -2.95 2.89 -4.65
CA PHE A 138 -3.41 1.81 -5.53
C PHE A 138 -4.62 2.25 -6.37
N LEU A 139 -5.68 2.74 -5.73
CA LEU A 139 -6.91 3.18 -6.40
C LEU A 139 -6.63 4.30 -7.41
N PHE A 140 -5.81 5.28 -7.02
CA PHE A 140 -5.49 6.43 -7.85
C PHE A 140 -4.71 6.03 -9.11
N VAL A 141 -3.66 5.22 -8.95
CA VAL A 141 -2.86 4.73 -10.08
C VAL A 141 -3.70 3.84 -10.99
N ASP A 142 -4.56 2.97 -10.43
CA ASP A 142 -5.47 2.12 -11.21
C ASP A 142 -6.45 2.96 -12.04
N LYS A 143 -7.02 4.03 -11.46
CA LYS A 143 -7.90 4.95 -12.17
C LYS A 143 -7.20 5.71 -13.28
N ILE A 144 -5.97 6.20 -13.05
CA ILE A 144 -5.19 6.90 -14.08
C ILE A 144 -4.93 5.97 -15.27
N LEU A 145 -4.52 4.73 -15.00
CA LEU A 145 -4.18 3.76 -16.04
C LEU A 145 -5.39 3.09 -16.71
N SER A 146 -6.59 3.30 -16.17
CA SER A 146 -7.86 2.82 -16.75
C SER A 146 -8.48 3.79 -17.77
N LYS A 147 -7.94 5.01 -17.87
CA LYS A 147 -8.36 6.05 -18.82
C LYS A 147 -7.43 6.07 -20.03
#